data_AF-A0A7Y5FMG8-F1
#
_entry.id   AF-A0A7Y5FMG8-F1
#
_cell.length_a   1.000
_cell.length_b   1.000
_cell.length_c   1.000
_cell.angle_alpha   90.00
_cell.angle_beta   90.00
_cell.angle_gamma   90.00
#
_symmetry.space_group_name_H-M   'P 1'
#
loop_
_entity.id
_entity.type
_entity.pdbx_description
1 polymer ?
#
loop_
_entity_poly.entity_id
_entity_poly.type
_entity_poly.pdbx_seq_one_letter_code
_entity_poly.pdbx_strand_id
1 'polypeptide(L)'
;MQKIRDYRIISLLGEGGMGKVYLAEDEMLERKVAIKMLNPELGSNQELLARFRQEAKVQANLHHPNIVTLFTYFVENNNHCIVMEYAPGKTLKQIIREKGKLSENETLSLLKGMLDGLGYAHQYGVVHRDIKPANIMVSEEGNVKIMDFGIAKVLGDRGLTRTGLKMGTVYYMSPEQVKADKDIDQRTDIYSLGITLYEMLSGTVPFTKNTDSDFIVMQDIVSGNIDYHLLANDGISNNLLTVLKSLTETDKNNRPPTCMQVEKLLDGKLIPVENKEPHKKPAPEIKIIHEPVQEQKRLEHIDKNVSLSHQHMVLVEGGSFIRKEKKLIGYREQSVKLDSFYISKYQVTQEEWEFVMGKNPSHFRGERNLPVEKVSWFDSVEFCNKLSEKEGLQKVYSGSWDNITMNMNADGYRLPTEAEWEYAARGGSLSKGYEYSGSNNSWEVAWYYVNSNNNTHPVGQKQPNELGIYDMSGNVWEWCWDWYGNYSSDSQNNPAGPVSGSDRVNRGGSWFNDAGNLRPADRYGSYPVSRHDNLGFRIARTK
;
A
#
# COMPACT_ATOMS: atom_id res chain seq x y z
N MET A 1 -13.18 21.17 36.21
CA MET A 1 -12.84 19.92 35.49
C MET A 1 -12.47 20.28 34.07
N GLN A 2 -11.42 19.67 33.53
CA GLN A 2 -10.99 19.93 32.15
C GLN A 2 -12.02 19.29 31.20
N LYS A 3 -12.46 20.06 30.20
CA LYS A 3 -13.42 19.63 29.17
C LYS A 3 -12.74 19.69 27.81
N ILE A 4 -13.05 18.75 26.94
CA ILE A 4 -12.63 18.74 25.52
C ILE A 4 -13.93 18.63 24.71
N ARG A 5 -14.34 19.71 24.03
CA ARG A 5 -15.69 19.81 23.42
C ARG A 5 -16.82 19.40 24.38
N ASP A 6 -17.58 18.37 24.03
CA ASP A 6 -18.70 17.81 24.79
C ASP A 6 -18.28 16.67 25.73
N TYR A 7 -16.97 16.45 25.88
CA TYR A 7 -16.41 15.38 26.70
C TYR A 7 -15.84 15.91 28.01
N ARG A 8 -16.38 15.43 29.13
CA ARG A 8 -15.89 15.74 30.47
C ARG A 8 -14.79 14.75 30.85
N ILE A 9 -13.56 15.24 31.05
CA ILE A 9 -12.43 14.38 31.43
C ILE A 9 -12.62 13.89 32.87
N ILE A 10 -12.54 12.57 33.06
CA ILE A 10 -12.62 11.89 34.36
C ILE A 10 -11.21 11.63 34.90
N SER A 11 -10.34 11.00 34.11
CA SER A 11 -8.98 10.64 34.53
C SER A 11 -8.05 10.40 33.34
N LEU A 12 -6.73 10.42 33.60
CA LEU A 12 -5.72 9.97 32.63
C LEU A 12 -5.58 8.44 32.73
N LEU A 13 -5.72 7.75 31.60
CA LEU A 13 -5.55 6.30 31.49
C LEU A 13 -4.09 5.91 31.17
N GLY A 14 -3.39 6.72 30.39
CA GLY A 14 -1.99 6.47 30.04
C GLY A 14 -1.34 7.60 29.25
N GLU A 15 0.00 7.64 29.28
CA GLU A 15 0.82 8.60 28.57
C GLU A 15 2.01 7.87 27.89
N GLY A 16 2.28 8.19 26.63
CA GLY A 16 3.36 7.61 25.87
C GLY A 16 3.88 8.56 24.78
N GLY A 17 4.84 8.08 23.98
CA GLY A 17 5.49 8.90 22.95
C GLY A 17 4.53 9.45 21.88
N MET A 18 3.37 8.81 21.68
CA MET A 18 2.35 9.26 20.73
C MET A 18 1.31 10.20 21.35
N GLY A 19 1.29 10.38 22.67
CA GLY A 19 0.35 11.28 23.34
C GLY A 19 -0.29 10.69 24.60
N LYS A 20 -1.40 11.31 25.02
CA LYS A 20 -2.12 11.01 26.26
C LYS A 20 -3.48 10.38 25.95
N VAL A 21 -3.89 9.40 26.76
CA VAL A 21 -5.20 8.77 26.66
C VAL A 21 -5.98 9.07 27.93
N TYR A 22 -7.15 9.66 27.79
CA TYR A 22 -8.03 10.05 28.89
C TYR A 22 -9.30 9.19 28.92
N LEU A 23 -9.78 8.88 30.12
CA LEU A 23 -11.16 8.47 30.33
C LEU A 23 -12.01 9.74 30.39
N ALA A 24 -13.08 9.77 29.61
CA ALA A 24 -14.01 10.88 29.58
C ALA A 24 -15.45 10.39 29.55
N GLU A 25 -16.37 11.29 29.86
CA GLU A 25 -17.82 11.09 29.71
C GLU A 25 -18.31 11.96 28.57
N ASP A 26 -18.96 11.34 27.59
CA ASP A 26 -19.72 12.00 26.53
C ASP A 26 -21.01 12.53 27.14
N GLU A 27 -21.09 13.84 27.38
CA GLU A 27 -22.23 14.45 28.08
C GLU A 27 -23.52 14.42 27.23
N MET A 28 -23.40 14.27 25.92
CA MET A 28 -24.55 14.23 25.00
C MET A 28 -25.17 12.83 24.91
N LEU A 29 -24.33 11.79 24.97
CA LEU A 29 -24.76 10.40 24.87
C LEU A 29 -24.72 9.63 26.20
N GLU A 30 -24.34 10.31 27.29
CA GLU A 30 -24.25 9.77 28.66
C GLU A 30 -23.47 8.46 28.75
N ARG A 31 -22.30 8.40 28.08
CA ARG A 31 -21.45 7.19 28.05
C ARG A 31 -19.99 7.49 28.31
N LYS A 32 -19.27 6.50 28.85
CA LYS A 32 -17.81 6.57 29.01
C LYS A 32 -17.11 6.31 27.67
N VAL A 33 -16.09 7.11 27.38
CA VAL A 33 -15.25 7.01 26.19
C VAL A 33 -13.77 7.16 26.55
N ALA A 34 -12.90 6.64 25.70
CA ALA A 34 -11.47 6.92 25.77
C ALA A 34 -11.11 7.99 24.72
N ILE A 35 -10.33 8.99 25.10
CA ILE A 35 -9.88 10.07 24.21
C ILE A 35 -8.37 10.03 24.13
N LYS A 36 -7.83 9.63 22.97
CA LYS A 36 -6.40 9.70 22.67
C LYS A 36 -6.09 11.04 22.02
N MET A 37 -5.30 11.84 22.72
CA MET A 37 -4.80 13.15 22.28
C MET A 37 -3.35 13.01 21.86
N LEU A 38 -3.02 13.36 20.62
CA LEU A 38 -1.63 13.36 20.14
C LEU A 38 -0.78 14.39 20.88
N ASN A 39 0.50 14.08 21.07
CA ASN A 39 1.47 15.06 21.57
C ASN A 39 1.55 16.27 20.61
N PRO A 40 1.41 17.52 21.09
CA PRO A 40 1.53 18.72 20.26
C PRO A 40 2.78 18.78 19.37
N GLU A 41 3.91 18.23 19.83
CA GLU A 41 5.17 18.19 19.06
C GLU A 41 5.04 17.36 17.76
N LEU A 42 4.27 16.26 17.83
CA LEU A 42 3.96 15.42 16.67
C LEU A 42 2.88 16.04 15.76
N GLY A 43 2.05 16.93 16.31
CA GLY A 43 1.03 17.68 15.59
C GLY A 43 1.55 18.75 14.62
N SER A 44 2.86 18.99 14.60
CA SER A 44 3.48 19.91 13.63
C SER A 44 3.88 19.23 12.30
N ASN A 45 3.97 17.90 12.29
CA ASN A 45 4.37 17.13 11.12
C ASN A 45 3.14 16.72 10.31
N GLN A 46 2.90 17.44 9.20
CA GLN A 46 1.74 17.21 8.34
C GLN A 46 1.69 15.80 7.72
N GLU A 47 2.81 15.12 7.54
CA GLU A 47 2.86 13.75 7.03
C GLU A 47 2.39 12.75 8.11
N LEU A 48 2.85 12.91 9.36
CA LEU A 48 2.39 12.12 10.50
C LEU A 48 0.89 12.34 10.78
N LEU A 49 0.43 13.59 10.70
CA LEU A 49 -0.99 13.92 10.87
C LEU A 49 -1.90 13.36 9.78
N ALA A 50 -1.46 13.43 8.52
CA ALA A 50 -2.22 12.87 7.40
C ALA A 50 -2.40 11.36 7.55
N ARG A 51 -1.34 10.65 8.00
CA ARG A 51 -1.37 9.21 8.26
C ARG A 51 -2.19 8.85 9.50
N PHE A 52 -2.07 9.61 10.59
CA PHE A 52 -2.92 9.45 11.78
C PHE A 52 -4.41 9.61 11.47
N ARG A 53 -4.75 10.59 10.61
CA ARG A 53 -6.12 10.77 10.12
C ARG A 53 -6.57 9.63 9.22
N GLN A 54 -5.68 9.07 8.40
CA GLN A 54 -5.98 7.94 7.52
C GLN A 54 -6.25 6.67 8.34
N GLU A 55 -5.44 6.39 9.36
CA GLU A 55 -5.64 5.27 10.28
C GLU A 55 -6.95 5.41 11.07
N ALA A 56 -7.26 6.61 11.55
CA ALA A 56 -8.55 6.87 12.18
C ALA A 56 -9.74 6.58 11.23
N LYS A 57 -9.62 6.88 9.94
CA LYS A 57 -10.65 6.53 8.94
C LYS A 57 -10.75 5.03 8.68
N VAL A 58 -9.62 4.33 8.64
CA VAL A 58 -9.60 2.88 8.44
C VAL A 58 -10.22 2.17 9.65
N GLN A 59 -9.81 2.54 10.87
CA GLN A 59 -10.35 1.98 12.11
C GLN A 59 -11.84 2.35 12.32
N ALA A 60 -12.29 3.53 11.87
CA ALA A 60 -13.69 3.94 11.94
C ALA A 60 -14.65 2.96 11.22
N ASN A 61 -14.15 2.20 10.25
CA ASN A 61 -14.95 1.23 9.51
C ASN A 61 -14.96 -0.17 10.16
N LEU A 62 -14.15 -0.40 11.20
CA LEU A 62 -14.07 -1.68 11.87
C LEU A 62 -15.04 -1.73 13.06
N HIS A 63 -16.04 -2.61 12.97
CA HIS A 63 -17.02 -2.84 14.03
C HIS A 63 -17.03 -4.32 14.41
N HIS A 64 -16.34 -4.66 15.49
CA HIS A 64 -16.17 -6.04 15.93
C HIS A 64 -16.11 -6.11 17.46
N PRO A 65 -16.73 -7.11 18.13
CA PRO A 65 -16.66 -7.24 19.59
C PRO A 65 -15.23 -7.26 20.13
N ASN A 66 -14.29 -7.87 19.40
CA ASN A 66 -12.87 -7.95 19.78
C ASN A 66 -11.98 -6.80 19.25
N ILE A 67 -12.55 -5.72 18.72
CA ILE A 67 -11.81 -4.52 18.32
C ILE A 67 -12.39 -3.30 19.05
N VAL A 68 -11.53 -2.40 19.52
CA VAL A 68 -11.96 -1.11 20.07
C VAL A 68 -12.54 -0.24 18.95
N THR A 69 -13.82 0.09 19.07
CA THR A 69 -14.53 0.91 18.08
C THR A 69 -14.07 2.36 18.15
N LEU A 70 -13.78 2.97 16.99
CA LEU A 70 -13.52 4.40 16.89
C LEU A 70 -14.84 5.14 16.65
N PHE A 71 -15.18 6.11 17.50
CA PHE A 71 -16.42 6.87 17.36
C PHE A 71 -16.25 8.13 16.52
N THR A 72 -15.21 8.91 16.78
CA THR A 72 -14.95 10.13 16.01
C THR A 72 -13.52 10.58 16.13
N TYR A 73 -13.11 11.44 15.19
CA TYR A 73 -11.84 12.13 15.20
C TYR A 73 -12.08 13.63 15.04
N PHE A 74 -11.37 14.44 15.80
CA PHE A 74 -11.46 15.88 15.69
C PHE A 74 -10.17 16.61 16.06
N VAL A 75 -10.13 17.89 15.70
CA VAL A 75 -9.05 18.81 16.06
C VAL A 75 -9.62 19.93 16.92
N GLU A 76 -8.98 20.23 18.05
CA GLU A 76 -9.34 21.33 18.95
C GLU A 76 -8.07 21.99 19.50
N ASN A 77 -7.93 23.31 19.33
CA ASN A 77 -6.75 24.06 19.77
C ASN A 77 -5.41 23.46 19.29
N ASN A 78 -5.38 23.00 18.03
CA ASN A 78 -4.24 22.30 17.40
C ASN A 78 -3.90 20.93 18.02
N ASN A 79 -4.74 20.41 18.93
CA ASN A 79 -4.64 19.05 19.45
C ASN A 79 -5.51 18.12 18.63
N HIS A 80 -4.92 17.02 18.17
CA HIS A 80 -5.61 15.98 17.42
C HIS A 80 -6.12 14.91 18.38
N CYS A 81 -7.42 14.68 18.37
CA CYS A 81 -8.11 13.80 19.30
C CYS A 81 -8.85 12.70 18.55
N ILE A 82 -8.67 11.45 18.98
CA ILE A 82 -9.49 10.30 18.61
C ILE A 82 -10.34 9.92 19.81
N VAL A 83 -11.66 9.87 19.62
CA VAL A 83 -12.62 9.35 20.59
C VAL A 83 -12.95 7.92 20.21
N MET A 84 -12.76 7.00 21.15
CA MET A 84 -12.97 5.57 20.96
C MET A 84 -13.74 4.96 22.12
N GLU A 85 -14.23 3.75 21.90
CA GLU A 85 -14.82 2.91 22.93
C GLU A 85 -13.88 2.80 24.14
N TYR A 86 -14.41 3.05 25.34
CA TYR A 86 -13.69 2.72 26.56
C TYR A 86 -13.82 1.23 26.83
N ALA A 87 -12.71 0.48 26.70
CA ALA A 87 -12.64 -0.92 27.06
C ALA A 87 -12.23 -1.07 28.55
N PRO A 88 -13.15 -1.43 29.46
CA PRO A 88 -12.78 -1.68 30.87
C PRO A 88 -11.95 -2.96 30.99
N GLY A 89 -10.95 -2.95 31.86
CA GLY A 89 -10.10 -4.11 32.13
C GLY A 89 -8.62 -3.77 32.27
N LYS A 90 -7.77 -4.78 32.09
CA LYS A 90 -6.30 -4.63 32.10
C LYS A 90 -5.73 -4.97 30.73
N THR A 91 -4.59 -4.37 30.40
CA THR A 91 -3.81 -4.84 29.25
C THR A 91 -3.27 -6.24 29.51
N LEU A 92 -3.14 -7.06 28.47
CA LEU A 92 -2.52 -8.39 28.57
C LEU A 92 -1.10 -8.29 29.13
N LYS A 93 -0.38 -7.19 28.84
CA LYS A 93 0.93 -6.90 29.44
C LYS A 93 0.89 -6.80 30.97
N GLN A 94 -0.11 -6.10 31.52
CA GLN A 94 -0.29 -6.00 32.98
C GLN A 94 -0.63 -7.37 33.57
N ILE A 95 -1.47 -8.14 32.90
CA ILE A 95 -1.86 -9.48 33.35
C ILE A 95 -0.64 -10.41 33.40
N ILE A 96 0.18 -10.45 32.35
CA ILE A 96 1.42 -11.24 32.32
C ILE A 96 2.39 -10.77 33.40
N ARG A 97 2.53 -9.46 33.61
CA ARG A 97 3.41 -8.92 34.66
C ARG A 97 2.96 -9.32 36.08
N GLU A 98 1.66 -9.37 36.32
CA GLU A 98 1.08 -9.71 37.63
C GLU A 98 1.08 -11.23 37.89
N LYS A 99 0.72 -12.04 36.89
CA LYS A 99 0.57 -13.50 37.01
C LYS A 99 1.84 -14.28 36.65
N GLY A 100 2.77 -13.69 35.90
CA GLY A 100 3.83 -14.41 35.19
C GLY A 100 3.27 -15.08 33.93
N LYS A 101 3.45 -16.39 33.81
CA LYS A 101 2.84 -17.17 32.72
C LYS A 101 1.35 -17.46 32.98
N LEU A 102 0.59 -17.59 31.90
CA LEU A 102 -0.81 -17.98 31.89
C LEU A 102 -0.97 -19.48 31.67
N SER A 103 -2.07 -20.05 32.16
CA SER A 103 -2.41 -21.44 31.84
C SER A 103 -2.77 -21.59 30.36
N GLU A 104 -2.54 -22.78 29.81
CA GLU A 104 -2.90 -23.09 28.42
C GLU A 104 -4.37 -22.76 28.10
N ASN A 105 -5.28 -23.06 29.03
CA ASN A 105 -6.71 -22.76 28.85
C ASN A 105 -7.01 -21.26 28.78
N GLU A 106 -6.42 -20.46 29.67
CA GLU A 106 -6.55 -18.99 29.62
C GLU A 106 -5.97 -18.47 28.31
N THR A 107 -4.78 -18.94 27.93
CA THR A 107 -4.11 -18.56 26.69
C THR A 107 -4.92 -18.87 25.45
N LEU A 108 -5.53 -20.06 25.36
CA LEU A 108 -6.37 -20.45 24.23
C LEU A 108 -7.63 -19.59 24.12
N SER A 109 -8.26 -19.26 25.25
CA SER A 109 -9.44 -18.39 25.27
C SER A 109 -9.11 -16.99 24.73
N LEU A 110 -8.01 -16.40 25.19
CA LEU A 110 -7.54 -15.10 24.72
C LEU A 110 -7.12 -15.14 23.25
N LEU A 111 -6.40 -16.20 22.85
CA LEU A 111 -5.95 -16.39 21.47
C LEU A 111 -7.12 -16.43 20.48
N LYS A 112 -8.21 -17.12 20.82
CA LYS A 112 -9.42 -17.15 19.97
C LYS A 112 -10.02 -15.76 19.78
N GLY A 113 -10.17 -14.98 20.85
CA GLY A 113 -10.65 -13.59 20.73
C GLY A 113 -9.73 -12.70 19.91
N MET A 114 -8.41 -12.88 20.01
CA MET A 114 -7.44 -12.17 19.18
C MET A 114 -7.52 -12.58 17.71
N LEU A 115 -7.66 -13.87 17.42
CA LEU A 115 -7.78 -14.40 16.06
C LEU A 115 -9.07 -13.93 15.36
N ASP A 116 -10.18 -13.90 16.08
CA ASP A 116 -11.47 -13.42 15.56
C ASP A 116 -11.39 -11.92 15.20
N GLY A 117 -10.89 -11.10 16.13
CA GLY A 117 -10.69 -9.67 15.89
C GLY A 117 -9.70 -9.36 14.76
N LEU A 118 -8.52 -10.01 14.76
CA LEU A 118 -7.54 -9.83 13.68
C LEU A 118 -8.05 -10.33 12.34
N GLY A 119 -8.69 -11.50 12.31
CA GLY A 119 -9.28 -12.09 11.12
C GLY A 119 -10.34 -11.18 10.51
N TYR A 120 -11.19 -10.55 11.33
CA TYR A 120 -12.13 -9.54 10.88
C TYR A 120 -11.40 -8.34 10.24
N ALA A 121 -10.41 -7.75 10.92
CA ALA A 121 -9.66 -6.62 10.35
C ALA A 121 -8.96 -6.97 9.03
N HIS A 122 -8.37 -8.17 8.94
CA HIS A 122 -7.72 -8.69 7.74
C HIS A 122 -8.69 -8.85 6.56
N GLN A 123 -9.94 -9.25 6.80
CA GLN A 123 -10.97 -9.33 5.75
C GLN A 123 -11.30 -7.94 5.15
N TYR A 124 -11.09 -6.88 5.91
CA TYR A 124 -11.22 -5.49 5.46
C TYR A 124 -9.89 -4.88 4.97
N GLY A 125 -8.86 -5.71 4.76
CA GLY A 125 -7.56 -5.28 4.25
C GLY A 125 -6.70 -4.53 5.27
N VAL A 126 -7.05 -4.59 6.56
CA VAL A 126 -6.35 -3.85 7.62
C VAL A 126 -5.37 -4.77 8.33
N VAL A 127 -4.07 -4.55 8.12
CA VAL A 127 -2.99 -5.22 8.87
C VAL A 127 -2.59 -4.33 10.06
N HIS A 128 -2.59 -4.88 11.27
CA HIS A 128 -2.36 -4.10 12.50
C HIS A 128 -0.89 -3.67 12.66
N ARG A 129 0.08 -4.54 12.34
CA ARG A 129 1.54 -4.32 12.31
C ARG A 129 2.24 -4.01 13.65
N ASP A 130 1.50 -4.00 14.76
CA ASP A 130 2.00 -3.69 16.12
C ASP A 130 1.25 -4.53 17.17
N ILE A 131 0.98 -5.80 16.86
CA ILE A 131 0.36 -6.71 17.82
C ILE A 131 1.36 -7.06 18.93
N LYS A 132 0.97 -6.79 20.17
CA LYS A 132 1.74 -7.06 21.40
C LYS A 132 0.82 -6.99 22.62
N PRO A 133 1.19 -7.56 23.77
CA PRO A 133 0.35 -7.55 24.97
C PRO A 133 -0.12 -6.18 25.46
N ALA A 134 0.62 -5.10 25.15
CA ALA A 134 0.23 -3.74 25.53
C ALA A 134 -0.96 -3.19 24.74
N ASN A 135 -1.22 -3.74 23.55
CA ASN A 135 -2.28 -3.31 22.63
C ASN A 135 -3.51 -4.26 22.68
N ILE A 136 -3.56 -5.13 23.69
CA ILE A 136 -4.64 -6.09 23.91
C ILE A 136 -5.24 -5.82 25.28
N MET A 137 -6.49 -5.39 25.33
CA MET A 137 -7.28 -5.24 26.56
C MET A 137 -8.03 -6.52 26.87
N VAL A 138 -8.09 -6.88 28.15
CA VAL A 138 -8.84 -8.04 28.64
C VAL A 138 -9.77 -7.56 29.75
N SER A 139 -11.08 -7.77 29.57
CA SER A 139 -12.10 -7.45 30.57
C SER A 139 -12.06 -8.42 31.76
N GLU A 140 -12.80 -8.12 32.83
CA GLU A 140 -12.92 -9.02 33.99
C GLU A 140 -13.54 -10.37 33.62
N GLU A 141 -14.42 -10.38 32.61
CA GLU A 141 -15.04 -11.58 32.04
C GLU A 141 -14.13 -12.35 31.07
N GLY A 142 -12.91 -11.86 30.81
CA GLY A 142 -11.95 -12.50 29.91
C GLY A 142 -12.13 -12.16 28.43
N ASN A 143 -12.94 -11.14 28.10
CA ASN A 143 -13.13 -10.73 26.71
C ASN A 143 -11.95 -9.90 26.22
N VAL A 144 -11.45 -10.24 25.03
CA VAL A 144 -10.37 -9.51 24.36
C VAL A 144 -10.89 -8.33 23.57
N LYS A 145 -10.20 -7.19 23.65
CA LYS A 145 -10.33 -6.07 22.70
C LYS A 145 -8.95 -5.63 22.21
N ILE A 146 -8.77 -5.67 20.89
CA ILE A 146 -7.58 -5.16 20.21
C ILE A 146 -7.72 -3.64 20.07
N MET A 147 -6.68 -2.93 20.45
CA MET A 147 -6.61 -1.47 20.39
C MET A 147 -5.37 -1.02 19.62
N ASP A 148 -5.31 0.28 19.29
CA ASP A 148 -4.16 0.89 18.63
C ASP A 148 -3.79 0.22 17.29
N PHE A 149 -4.78 0.05 16.41
CA PHE A 149 -4.55 -0.32 15.01
C PHE A 149 -3.61 0.69 14.35
N GLY A 150 -2.33 0.34 14.32
CA GLY A 150 -1.34 0.93 13.44
C GLY A 150 -0.95 2.39 13.67
N ILE A 151 -1.27 3.07 14.78
CA ILE A 151 -0.75 4.44 15.07
C ILE A 151 0.81 4.50 15.10
N ALA A 152 1.47 3.35 15.06
CA ALA A 152 2.89 3.20 15.31
C ALA A 152 3.64 2.37 14.26
N LYS A 153 3.92 2.94 13.07
CA LYS A 153 5.21 2.69 12.37
C LYS A 153 5.62 3.74 11.32
N VAL A 154 5.28 5.01 11.50
CA VAL A 154 5.75 6.08 10.59
C VAL A 154 7.19 6.56 10.90
N LEU A 155 7.83 6.07 11.97
CA LEU A 155 9.20 6.44 12.31
C LEU A 155 10.26 5.48 11.73
N GLY A 156 9.89 4.45 10.95
CA GLY A 156 10.84 3.45 10.44
C GLY A 156 11.35 3.68 9.01
N ASP A 157 10.52 4.27 8.12
CA ASP A 157 10.75 4.20 6.66
C ASP A 157 11.71 5.25 6.10
N ARG A 158 12.20 6.17 6.92
CA ARG A 158 13.25 7.13 6.53
C ARG A 158 14.26 7.25 7.67
N GLY A 159 15.31 6.43 7.62
CA GLY A 159 16.56 6.60 8.36
C GLY A 159 16.39 7.08 9.81
N LEU A 160 16.09 6.16 10.73
CA LEU A 160 16.15 6.43 12.17
C LEU A 160 17.23 5.56 12.85
N THR A 161 18.46 5.72 12.37
CA THR A 161 19.60 5.78 13.28
C THR A 161 19.58 7.13 13.99
N ARG A 162 18.85 7.22 15.11
CA ARG A 162 19.14 8.02 16.33
C ARG A 162 17.85 8.23 17.12
N THR A 163 17.82 7.59 18.30
CA THR A 163 17.02 7.97 19.48
C THR A 163 15.50 8.05 19.27
N GLY A 164 14.78 6.92 19.44
CA GLY A 164 13.32 6.96 19.51
C GLY A 164 12.56 5.63 19.53
N LEU A 165 13.18 4.51 19.16
CA LEU A 165 12.55 3.19 19.35
C LEU A 165 12.49 2.90 20.86
N LYS A 166 11.28 2.69 21.39
CA LYS A 166 11.15 2.08 22.72
C LYS A 166 11.69 0.66 22.60
N MET A 167 12.80 0.40 23.29
CA MET A 167 13.49 -0.88 23.47
C MET A 167 12.57 -2.12 23.60
N GLY A 168 11.34 -1.95 24.11
CA GLY A 168 10.34 -3.02 24.27
C GLY A 168 9.49 -3.40 23.05
N THR A 169 9.51 -2.64 21.94
CA THR A 169 8.62 -2.91 20.78
C THR A 169 9.28 -3.84 19.74
N VAL A 170 10.61 -3.89 19.68
CA VAL A 170 11.35 -4.67 18.67
C VAL A 170 11.06 -6.17 18.78
N TYR A 171 10.84 -6.67 20.00
CA TYR A 171 10.66 -8.10 20.30
C TYR A 171 9.51 -8.77 19.54
N TYR A 172 8.47 -8.03 19.16
CA TYR A 172 7.29 -8.57 18.48
C TYR A 172 7.33 -8.38 16.96
N MET A 173 8.32 -7.66 16.44
CA MET A 173 8.42 -7.42 15.00
C MET A 173 8.67 -8.72 14.25
N SER A 174 8.01 -8.88 13.11
CA SER A 174 8.28 -10.01 12.22
C SER A 174 9.61 -9.85 11.47
N PRO A 175 10.23 -10.95 10.99
CA PRO A 175 11.45 -10.91 10.19
C PRO A 175 11.34 -9.99 8.97
N GLU A 176 10.22 -10.04 8.25
CA GLU A 176 9.96 -9.17 7.10
C GLU A 176 9.84 -7.68 7.52
N GLN A 177 9.32 -7.39 8.72
CA GLN A 177 9.33 -6.03 9.27
C GLN A 177 10.74 -5.56 9.66
N VAL A 178 11.59 -6.45 10.17
CA VAL A 178 12.99 -6.13 10.52
C VAL A 178 13.84 -5.92 9.27
N LYS A 179 13.62 -6.73 8.23
CA LYS A 179 14.28 -6.62 6.92
C LYS A 179 13.79 -5.44 6.08
N ALA A 180 12.73 -4.75 6.52
CA ALA A 180 12.03 -3.75 5.74
C ALA A 180 11.58 -4.26 4.36
N ASP A 181 11.08 -5.50 4.31
CA ASP A 181 10.50 -6.07 3.10
C ASP A 181 9.29 -5.25 2.64
N LYS A 182 9.13 -5.13 1.33
CA LYS A 182 8.03 -4.35 0.73
C LYS A 182 6.71 -5.11 0.74
N ASP A 183 6.76 -6.44 0.88
CA ASP A 183 5.60 -7.34 0.86
C ASP A 183 5.15 -7.68 2.29
N ILE A 184 4.75 -6.67 3.08
CA ILE A 184 4.16 -6.91 4.41
C ILE A 184 2.66 -7.18 4.24
N ASP A 185 2.24 -8.40 4.55
CA ASP A 185 0.84 -8.81 4.56
C ASP A 185 0.40 -9.24 5.97
N GLN A 186 -0.83 -9.75 6.09
CA GLN A 186 -1.43 -10.17 7.36
C GLN A 186 -0.63 -11.22 8.14
N ARG A 187 0.28 -11.96 7.49
CA ARG A 187 1.17 -12.93 8.14
C ARG A 187 2.18 -12.28 9.09
N THR A 188 2.38 -10.96 9.00
CA THR A 188 3.11 -10.16 9.98
C THR A 188 2.39 -10.10 11.33
N ASP A 189 1.07 -9.92 11.33
CA ASP A 189 0.28 -9.95 12.57
C ASP A 189 0.26 -11.35 13.17
N ILE A 190 0.24 -12.38 12.33
CA ILE A 190 0.29 -13.79 12.75
C ILE A 190 1.61 -14.11 13.47
N TYR A 191 2.74 -13.59 12.98
CA TYR A 191 4.03 -13.72 13.68
C TYR A 191 4.03 -12.98 15.02
N SER A 192 3.58 -11.73 15.03
CA SER A 192 3.50 -10.89 16.23
C SER A 192 2.58 -11.53 17.30
N LEU A 193 1.49 -12.18 16.85
CA LEU A 193 0.60 -12.99 17.67
C LEU A 193 1.31 -14.24 18.20
N GLY A 194 2.18 -14.88 17.41
CA GLY A 194 3.04 -15.98 17.84
C GLY A 194 3.99 -15.58 18.97
N ILE A 195 4.64 -14.42 18.87
CA ILE A 195 5.49 -13.90 19.95
C ILE A 195 4.65 -13.56 21.21
N THR A 196 3.47 -12.95 21.02
CA THR A 196 2.52 -12.68 22.11
C THR A 196 2.08 -13.99 22.80
N LEU A 197 1.85 -15.05 22.02
CA LEU A 197 1.52 -16.38 22.51
C LEU A 197 2.67 -17.01 23.31
N TYR A 198 3.89 -16.92 22.80
CA TYR A 198 5.08 -17.36 23.53
C TYR A 198 5.19 -16.67 24.91
N GLU A 199 4.99 -15.35 24.95
CA GLU A 199 5.09 -14.59 26.20
C GLU A 199 3.97 -14.93 27.18
N MET A 200 2.74 -15.16 26.71
CA MET A 200 1.67 -15.65 27.58
C MET A 200 2.04 -16.98 28.24
N LEU A 201 2.65 -17.91 27.50
CA LEU A 201 2.94 -19.26 28.00
C LEU A 201 4.21 -19.34 28.85
N SER A 202 5.18 -18.45 28.65
CA SER A 202 6.47 -18.46 29.36
C SER A 202 6.66 -17.31 30.35
N GLY A 203 5.83 -16.26 30.26
CA GLY A 203 5.99 -15.00 31.00
C GLY A 203 7.11 -14.07 30.48
N THR A 204 7.84 -14.47 29.43
CA THR A 204 8.96 -13.69 28.85
C THR A 204 8.98 -13.78 27.33
N VAL A 205 9.59 -12.83 26.63
CA VAL A 205 9.74 -12.89 25.15
C VAL A 205 10.96 -13.75 24.76
N PRO A 206 10.95 -14.42 23.60
CA PRO A 206 11.96 -15.44 23.27
C PRO A 206 13.38 -14.89 23.03
N PHE A 207 13.51 -13.60 22.70
CA PHE A 207 14.77 -12.96 22.28
C PHE A 207 15.48 -12.17 23.40
N THR A 208 15.28 -12.54 24.67
CA THR A 208 15.78 -11.79 25.85
C THR A 208 17.10 -12.31 26.43
N LYS A 209 17.69 -13.35 25.86
CA LYS A 209 18.53 -14.23 26.69
C LYS A 209 19.81 -13.62 27.25
N ASN A 210 20.41 -12.53 26.74
CA ASN A 210 21.63 -11.92 27.33
C ASN A 210 21.95 -10.49 26.84
N THR A 211 20.98 -9.72 26.32
CA THR A 211 21.32 -8.43 25.71
C THR A 211 20.17 -7.43 25.70
N ASP A 212 20.55 -6.18 25.88
CA ASP A 212 19.72 -4.99 25.74
C ASP A 212 19.92 -4.34 24.35
N SER A 213 20.67 -4.99 23.45
CA SER A 213 20.97 -4.46 22.12
C SER A 213 19.86 -4.80 21.12
N ASP A 214 19.13 -3.76 20.68
CA ASP A 214 18.13 -3.87 19.60
C ASP A 214 18.70 -4.56 18.34
N PHE A 215 19.99 -4.37 18.03
CA PHE A 215 20.64 -5.00 16.89
C PHE A 215 20.72 -6.53 17.02
N ILE A 216 21.11 -7.03 18.20
CA ILE A 216 21.21 -8.47 18.45
C ILE A 216 19.81 -9.09 18.46
N VAL A 217 18.84 -8.40 19.07
CA VAL A 217 17.43 -8.82 19.04
C VAL A 217 16.90 -8.91 17.61
N MET A 218 17.16 -7.91 16.76
CA MET A 218 16.78 -7.93 15.34
C MET A 218 17.45 -9.09 14.58
N GLN A 219 18.72 -9.38 14.88
CA GLN A 219 19.44 -10.50 14.29
C GLN A 219 18.83 -11.85 14.69
N ASP A 220 18.45 -12.02 15.96
CA ASP A 220 17.79 -13.24 16.45
C ASP A 220 16.40 -13.43 15.86
N ILE A 221 15.63 -12.34 15.70
CA ILE A 221 14.34 -12.36 14.99
C ILE A 221 14.52 -12.88 13.56
N VAL A 222 15.49 -12.34 12.83
CA VAL A 222 15.75 -12.75 11.43
C VAL A 222 16.26 -14.18 11.33
N SER A 223 17.01 -14.65 12.35
CA SER A 223 17.59 -16.00 12.39
C SER A 223 16.62 -17.06 12.89
N GLY A 224 15.51 -16.68 13.54
CA GLY A 224 14.50 -17.61 14.04
C GLY A 224 14.94 -18.39 15.28
N ASN A 225 15.87 -17.84 16.07
CA ASN A 225 16.46 -18.50 17.24
C ASN A 225 15.49 -18.50 18.44
N ILE A 226 14.40 -19.26 18.37
CA ILE A 226 13.42 -19.38 19.46
C ILE A 226 13.60 -20.70 20.19
N ASP A 227 13.76 -20.64 21.51
CA ASP A 227 13.85 -21.82 22.38
C ASP A 227 12.48 -22.23 22.91
N TYR A 228 11.93 -23.32 22.38
CA TYR A 228 10.63 -23.86 22.83
C TYR A 228 10.76 -24.91 23.94
N HIS A 229 11.97 -25.29 24.38
CA HIS A 229 12.16 -26.37 25.35
C HIS A 229 11.57 -26.04 26.73
N LEU A 230 11.62 -24.77 27.14
CA LEU A 230 11.02 -24.31 28.38
C LEU A 230 9.50 -24.57 28.40
N LEU A 231 8.82 -24.31 27.29
CA LEU A 231 7.38 -24.52 27.15
C LEU A 231 7.01 -26.01 27.14
N ALA A 232 7.82 -26.85 26.48
CA ALA A 232 7.60 -28.30 26.48
C ALA A 232 7.74 -28.92 27.88
N ASN A 233 8.71 -28.45 28.66
CA ASN A 233 8.93 -28.91 30.04
C ASN A 233 7.83 -28.45 31.00
N ASP A 234 7.14 -27.35 30.68
CA ASP A 234 6.03 -26.79 31.45
C ASP A 234 4.67 -27.48 31.18
N GLY A 235 4.66 -28.56 30.40
CA GLY A 235 3.47 -29.37 30.16
C GLY A 235 2.49 -28.79 29.14
N ILE A 236 2.91 -27.81 28.34
CA ILE A 236 2.10 -27.28 27.23
C ILE A 236 1.85 -28.37 26.19
N SER A 237 0.61 -28.44 25.69
CA SER A 237 0.24 -29.47 24.72
C SER A 237 1.07 -29.40 23.44
N ASN A 238 1.39 -30.58 22.89
CA ASN A 238 2.10 -30.68 21.61
C ASN A 238 1.36 -29.96 20.47
N ASN A 239 0.03 -29.90 20.54
CA ASN A 239 -0.78 -29.19 19.56
C ASN A 239 -0.51 -27.67 19.63
N LEU A 240 -0.58 -27.08 20.82
CA LEU A 240 -0.34 -25.65 21.00
C LEU A 240 1.12 -25.28 20.69
N LEU A 241 2.09 -26.14 21.02
CA LEU A 241 3.49 -25.95 20.62
C LEU A 241 3.66 -25.98 19.09
N THR A 242 2.94 -26.87 18.40
CA THR A 242 2.98 -26.96 16.94
C THR A 242 2.39 -25.70 16.30
N VAL A 243 1.27 -25.21 16.82
CA VAL A 243 0.69 -23.93 16.39
C VAL A 243 1.67 -22.78 16.65
N LEU A 244 2.22 -22.66 17.86
CA LEU A 244 3.17 -21.61 18.18
C LEU A 244 4.38 -21.60 17.23
N LYS A 245 4.95 -22.76 16.90
CA LYS A 245 6.05 -22.88 15.93
C LYS A 245 5.62 -22.39 14.55
N SER A 246 4.46 -22.80 14.04
CA SER A 246 4.00 -22.38 12.71
C SER A 246 3.73 -20.87 12.63
N LEU A 247 3.29 -20.23 13.72
CA LEU A 247 3.11 -18.78 13.78
C LEU A 247 4.46 -18.04 13.73
N THR A 248 5.50 -18.63 14.31
CA THR A 248 6.81 -17.99 14.50
C THR A 248 7.86 -18.38 13.45
N GLU A 249 7.44 -19.01 12.34
CA GLU A 249 8.30 -19.30 11.20
C GLU A 249 8.95 -18.03 10.62
N THR A 250 10.23 -18.09 10.29
CA THR A 250 10.95 -16.92 9.79
C THR A 250 10.57 -16.55 8.37
N ASP A 251 10.34 -17.55 7.52
CA ASP A 251 9.74 -17.35 6.21
C ASP A 251 8.23 -17.24 6.37
N LYS A 252 7.68 -16.06 6.06
CA LYS A 252 6.23 -15.80 6.14
C LYS A 252 5.41 -16.80 5.32
N ASN A 253 5.96 -17.39 4.25
CA ASN A 253 5.23 -18.36 3.42
C ASN A 253 5.02 -19.71 4.11
N ASN A 254 5.79 -20.00 5.16
CA ASN A 254 5.61 -21.20 5.98
C ASN A 254 4.62 -20.97 7.13
N ARG A 255 4.17 -19.72 7.36
CA ARG A 255 3.13 -19.40 8.35
C ARG A 255 1.75 -19.69 7.78
N PRO A 256 0.75 -19.98 8.65
CA PRO A 256 -0.64 -20.01 8.24
C PRO A 256 -1.00 -18.68 7.54
N PRO A 257 -1.52 -18.68 6.30
CA PRO A 257 -1.84 -17.45 5.58
C PRO A 257 -2.96 -16.62 6.20
N THR A 258 -3.83 -17.16 7.08
CA THR A 258 -4.95 -16.41 7.67
C THR A 258 -5.20 -16.79 9.14
N CYS A 259 -5.83 -15.90 9.92
CA CYS A 259 -6.27 -16.20 11.28
C CYS A 259 -7.23 -17.42 11.34
N MET A 260 -8.13 -17.56 10.35
CA MET A 260 -9.01 -18.73 10.23
C MET A 260 -8.23 -20.04 10.11
N GLN A 261 -7.07 -20.05 9.44
CA GLN A 261 -6.25 -21.25 9.36
C GLN A 261 -5.55 -21.57 10.69
N VAL A 262 -5.17 -20.55 11.46
CA VAL A 262 -4.65 -20.74 12.83
C VAL A 262 -5.72 -21.39 13.71
N GLU A 263 -6.97 -20.92 13.66
CA GLU A 263 -8.08 -21.52 14.41
C GLU A 263 -8.29 -23.00 14.06
N LYS A 264 -8.23 -23.34 12.77
CA LYS A 264 -8.35 -24.74 12.32
C LYS A 264 -7.22 -25.63 12.84
N LEU A 265 -5.99 -25.10 12.92
CA LEU A 265 -4.86 -25.81 13.51
C LEU A 265 -5.07 -26.04 15.01
N LEU A 266 -5.61 -25.04 15.74
CA LEU A 266 -5.94 -25.18 17.16
C LEU A 266 -6.96 -26.29 17.41
N ASP A 267 -7.93 -26.47 16.53
CA ASP A 267 -8.97 -27.51 16.63
C ASP A 267 -8.49 -28.92 16.24
N GLY A 268 -7.19 -29.12 15.92
CA GLY A 268 -6.61 -30.43 15.61
C GLY A 268 -7.00 -30.99 14.24
N LYS A 269 -7.56 -30.16 13.35
CA LYS A 269 -7.91 -30.55 11.98
C LYS A 269 -6.72 -30.27 11.05
N LEU A 270 -5.89 -31.27 10.80
CA LEU A 270 -4.91 -31.24 9.72
C LEU A 270 -5.65 -31.09 8.39
N ILE A 271 -5.48 -29.95 7.73
CA ILE A 271 -5.90 -29.77 6.33
C ILE A 271 -4.61 -29.80 5.50
N PRO A 272 -4.53 -30.61 4.43
CA PRO A 272 -3.47 -30.47 3.44
C PRO A 272 -3.41 -29.01 2.99
N VAL A 273 -2.20 -28.49 2.76
CA VAL A 273 -2.01 -27.18 2.13
C VAL A 273 -2.53 -27.27 0.69
N GLU A 274 -3.83 -27.13 0.51
CA GLU A 274 -4.43 -26.81 -0.78
C GLU A 274 -4.39 -25.30 -0.93
N ASN A 275 -3.59 -24.83 -1.90
CA ASN A 275 -3.69 -23.49 -2.45
C ASN A 275 -5.06 -23.36 -3.15
N LYS A 276 -6.10 -23.01 -2.39
CA LYS A 276 -7.37 -22.52 -2.90
C LYS A 276 -7.61 -21.14 -2.31
N GLU A 277 -7.74 -20.16 -3.20
CA GLU A 277 -8.16 -18.80 -2.85
C GLU A 277 -9.47 -18.84 -2.04
N PRO A 278 -9.64 -17.96 -1.04
CA PRO A 278 -10.89 -17.88 -0.30
C PRO A 278 -12.02 -17.44 -1.25
N HIS A 279 -13.08 -18.24 -1.30
CA HIS A 279 -14.35 -17.85 -1.89
C HIS A 279 -14.83 -16.51 -1.30
N LYS A 280 -14.71 -15.43 -2.07
CA LYS A 280 -15.40 -14.16 -1.79
C LYS A 280 -16.89 -14.42 -1.86
N LYS A 281 -17.61 -14.27 -0.75
CA LYS A 281 -19.07 -14.12 -0.79
C LYS A 281 -19.39 -12.86 -1.59
N PRO A 282 -20.32 -12.90 -2.55
CA PRO A 282 -20.72 -11.71 -3.28
C PRO A 282 -21.38 -10.71 -2.33
N ALA A 283 -21.02 -9.44 -2.48
CA ALA A 283 -21.75 -8.33 -1.87
C ALA A 283 -23.17 -8.26 -2.46
N PRO A 284 -24.18 -7.81 -1.68
CA PRO A 284 -25.56 -7.72 -2.17
C PRO A 284 -25.67 -6.79 -3.39
N GLU A 285 -26.36 -7.26 -4.42
CA GLU A 285 -26.65 -6.51 -5.64
C GLU A 285 -27.44 -5.23 -5.33
N ILE A 286 -26.83 -4.07 -5.59
CA ILE A 286 -27.55 -2.81 -5.71
C ILE A 286 -27.88 -2.63 -7.19
N LYS A 287 -29.17 -2.62 -7.54
CA LYS A 287 -29.64 -2.31 -8.90
C LYS A 287 -29.23 -0.89 -9.28
N ILE A 288 -28.26 -0.76 -10.18
CA ILE A 288 -27.92 0.50 -10.83
C ILE A 288 -28.79 0.62 -12.08
N ILE A 289 -29.71 1.57 -12.05
CA ILE A 289 -30.50 1.99 -13.22
C ILE A 289 -29.62 2.99 -13.97
N HIS A 290 -29.06 2.56 -15.11
CA HIS A 290 -28.67 3.32 -16.31
C HIS A 290 -27.48 2.65 -17.02
N GLU A 291 -27.74 1.99 -18.15
CA GLU A 291 -26.74 1.56 -19.12
C GLU A 291 -26.24 2.73 -19.97
N PRO A 292 -24.94 2.78 -20.32
CA PRO A 292 -24.48 3.35 -21.58
C PRO A 292 -24.31 2.25 -22.63
N VAL A 293 -24.97 2.47 -23.76
CA VAL A 293 -25.08 1.62 -24.93
C VAL A 293 -23.95 1.92 -25.95
N GLN A 294 -23.50 0.88 -26.65
CA GLN A 294 -22.81 0.87 -27.97
C GLN A 294 -21.36 1.38 -28.10
N GLU A 295 -20.38 0.50 -27.81
CA GLU A 295 -19.07 0.52 -28.52
C GLU A 295 -18.47 -0.89 -28.69
N GLN A 296 -18.83 -1.85 -27.82
CA GLN A 296 -18.29 -3.22 -27.82
C GLN A 296 -18.58 -4.08 -29.06
N LYS A 297 -19.51 -3.70 -29.94
CA LYS A 297 -19.87 -4.53 -31.12
C LYS A 297 -18.97 -4.35 -32.35
N ARG A 298 -17.93 -3.52 -32.31
CA ARG A 298 -17.08 -3.25 -33.49
C ARG A 298 -15.77 -4.04 -33.55
N LEU A 299 -15.41 -4.78 -32.50
CA LEU A 299 -14.09 -5.43 -32.37
C LEU A 299 -14.02 -6.87 -32.92
N GLU A 300 -15.12 -7.44 -33.41
CA GLU A 300 -15.13 -8.85 -33.83
C GLU A 300 -14.68 -9.11 -35.28
N HIS A 301 -14.33 -8.09 -36.08
CA HIS A 301 -13.94 -8.27 -37.49
C HIS A 301 -12.79 -7.36 -37.93
N ILE A 302 -11.56 -7.59 -37.44
CA ILE A 302 -10.37 -6.95 -38.03
C ILE A 302 -9.28 -8.00 -38.27
N ASP A 303 -8.77 -7.96 -39.51
CA ASP A 303 -7.76 -8.81 -40.13
C ASP A 303 -6.50 -9.04 -39.27
N LYS A 304 -6.03 -10.31 -39.23
CA LYS A 304 -4.88 -10.77 -38.43
C LYS A 304 -3.50 -10.29 -38.93
N ASN A 305 -3.43 -9.35 -39.87
CA ASN A 305 -2.17 -8.95 -40.53
C ASN A 305 -1.95 -7.42 -40.58
N VAL A 306 -2.63 -6.62 -39.75
CA VAL A 306 -2.46 -5.17 -39.73
C VAL A 306 -1.83 -4.70 -38.42
N SER A 307 -0.74 -3.93 -38.54
CA SER A 307 0.00 -3.25 -37.47
C SER A 307 -0.93 -2.66 -36.39
N LEU A 308 -0.89 -3.25 -35.19
CA LEU A 308 -1.76 -2.91 -34.05
C LEU A 308 -1.48 -1.52 -33.43
N SER A 309 -0.27 -0.99 -33.59
CA SER A 309 0.21 0.18 -32.83
C SER A 309 -0.19 1.52 -33.45
N HIS A 310 -0.11 1.68 -34.78
CA HIS A 310 -0.47 2.91 -35.49
C HIS A 310 -1.95 3.29 -35.35
N GLN A 311 -2.84 2.31 -35.16
CA GLN A 311 -4.29 2.55 -35.12
C GLN A 311 -4.76 3.25 -33.83
N HIS A 312 -3.91 3.31 -32.81
CA HIS A 312 -4.28 3.83 -31.49
C HIS A 312 -3.45 5.04 -31.05
N MET A 313 -2.69 5.67 -31.94
CA MET A 313 -1.94 6.89 -31.59
C MET A 313 -2.85 8.13 -31.63
N VAL A 314 -2.86 8.89 -30.54
CA VAL A 314 -3.57 10.17 -30.41
C VAL A 314 -2.58 11.31 -30.65
N LEU A 315 -2.94 12.23 -31.55
CA LEU A 315 -2.21 13.49 -31.72
C LEU A 315 -2.51 14.42 -30.54
N VAL A 316 -1.48 14.75 -29.76
CA VAL A 316 -1.55 15.77 -28.72
C VAL A 316 -0.99 17.06 -29.32
N GLU A 317 -1.85 18.06 -29.51
CA GLU A 317 -1.40 19.36 -30.01
C GLU A 317 -0.55 20.08 -28.98
N GLY A 318 0.59 20.62 -29.42
CA GLY A 318 1.54 21.33 -28.57
C GLY A 318 0.93 22.53 -27.87
N GLY A 319 1.48 22.87 -26.70
CA GLY A 319 0.96 23.94 -25.87
C GLY A 319 1.85 24.23 -24.68
N SER A 320 1.33 24.99 -23.71
CA SER A 320 2.05 25.34 -22.49
C SER A 320 1.25 25.00 -21.25
N PHE A 321 1.93 24.56 -20.20
CA PHE A 321 1.32 24.26 -18.91
C PHE A 321 2.32 24.49 -17.76
N ILE A 322 1.79 24.56 -16.54
CA ILE A 322 2.61 24.73 -15.33
C ILE A 322 2.68 23.40 -14.59
N ARG A 323 3.89 22.86 -14.44
CA ARG A 323 4.17 21.74 -13.52
C ARG A 323 4.31 22.28 -12.12
N LYS A 324 3.69 21.61 -11.14
CA LYS A 324 3.83 21.95 -9.73
C LYS A 324 4.51 20.81 -9.00
N GLU A 325 5.67 21.09 -8.41
CA GLU A 325 6.37 20.19 -7.50
C GLU A 325 6.16 20.67 -6.07
N LYS A 326 5.68 19.78 -5.20
CA LYS A 326 5.50 20.08 -3.79
C LYS A 326 6.86 20.11 -3.10
N LYS A 327 7.19 21.20 -2.41
CA LYS A 327 8.38 21.31 -1.57
C LYS A 327 8.02 21.22 -0.09
N LEU A 328 9.05 21.13 0.75
CA LEU A 328 8.95 21.28 2.21
C LEU A 328 8.19 22.56 2.59
N ILE A 329 8.34 23.63 1.79
CA ILE A 329 7.59 24.88 1.92
C ILE A 329 7.12 25.31 0.52
N GLY A 330 5.79 25.41 0.33
CA GLY A 330 5.17 25.87 -0.91
C GLY A 330 5.27 24.90 -2.08
N TYR A 331 5.04 25.44 -3.28
CA TYR A 331 5.19 24.71 -4.54
C TYR A 331 6.29 25.37 -5.37
N ARG A 332 7.11 24.54 -6.03
CA ARG A 332 7.90 25.00 -7.17
C ARG A 332 7.02 24.86 -8.40
N GLU A 333 6.84 25.96 -9.10
CA GLU A 333 6.15 25.99 -10.38
C GLU A 333 7.20 26.04 -11.48
N GLN A 334 7.00 25.24 -12.53
CA GLN A 334 7.81 25.27 -13.73
C GLN A 334 6.90 25.45 -14.94
N SER A 335 7.14 26.51 -15.71
CA SER A 335 6.50 26.71 -17.00
C SER A 335 7.12 25.77 -18.04
N VAL A 336 6.29 25.00 -18.74
CA VAL A 336 6.72 24.07 -19.77
C VAL A 336 5.95 24.34 -21.05
N LYS A 337 6.69 24.39 -22.18
CA LYS A 337 6.12 24.40 -23.53
C LYS A 337 6.50 23.10 -24.25
N LEU A 338 5.53 22.49 -24.92
CA LEU A 338 5.72 21.26 -25.70
C LEU A 338 5.32 21.47 -27.15
N ASP A 339 6.06 20.86 -28.05
CA ASP A 339 5.65 20.66 -29.44
C ASP A 339 4.57 19.57 -29.53
N SER A 340 3.86 19.48 -30.65
CA SER A 340 2.89 18.41 -30.86
C SER A 340 3.59 17.06 -30.99
N PHE A 341 3.00 16.01 -30.44
CA PHE A 341 3.53 14.64 -30.46
C PHE A 341 2.38 13.64 -30.55
N TYR A 342 2.71 12.38 -30.85
CA TYR A 342 1.76 11.27 -30.80
C TYR A 342 1.96 10.47 -29.51
N ILE A 343 0.88 10.06 -28.86
CA ILE A 343 0.92 9.14 -27.71
C ILE A 343 -0.15 8.05 -27.86
N SER A 344 0.18 6.83 -27.44
CA SER A 344 -0.78 5.73 -27.47
C SER A 344 -2.00 6.02 -26.61
N LYS A 345 -3.17 5.74 -27.16
CA LYS A 345 -4.48 5.80 -26.51
C LYS A 345 -4.54 4.92 -25.25
N TYR A 346 -3.80 3.80 -25.26
CA TYR A 346 -3.76 2.80 -24.20
C TYR A 346 -2.33 2.51 -23.73
N GLN A 347 -2.22 1.93 -22.54
CA GLN A 347 -1.00 1.25 -22.09
C GLN A 347 -0.66 0.09 -23.04
N VAL A 348 0.62 -0.24 -23.18
CA VAL A 348 1.03 -1.40 -23.97
C VAL A 348 0.43 -2.65 -23.33
N THR A 349 -0.26 -3.45 -24.15
CA THR A 349 -0.93 -4.67 -23.70
C THR A 349 0.02 -5.86 -23.67
N GLN A 350 -0.37 -6.91 -22.95
CA GLN A 350 0.37 -8.17 -22.92
C GLN A 350 0.44 -8.82 -24.31
N GLU A 351 -0.61 -8.70 -25.14
CA GLU A 351 -0.62 -9.22 -26.51
C GLU A 351 0.36 -8.46 -27.43
N GLU A 352 0.39 -7.12 -27.36
CA GLU A 352 1.38 -6.31 -28.09
C GLU A 352 2.80 -6.65 -27.62
N TRP A 353 3.00 -6.83 -26.32
CA TRP A 353 4.26 -7.25 -25.76
C TRP A 353 4.73 -8.60 -26.33
N GLU A 354 3.90 -9.64 -26.27
CA GLU A 354 4.23 -10.96 -26.81
C GLU A 354 4.53 -10.91 -28.30
N PHE A 355 3.78 -10.13 -29.07
CA PHE A 355 4.01 -9.96 -30.50
C PHE A 355 5.40 -9.37 -30.82
N VAL A 356 5.87 -8.43 -30.00
CA VAL A 356 7.15 -7.74 -30.22
C VAL A 356 8.32 -8.50 -29.57
N MET A 357 8.15 -8.95 -28.33
CA MET A 357 9.21 -9.46 -27.45
C MET A 357 9.19 -10.98 -27.26
N GLY A 358 8.13 -11.66 -27.68
CA GLY A 358 8.00 -13.12 -27.71
C GLY A 358 7.56 -13.79 -26.42
N LYS A 359 7.92 -13.27 -25.23
CA LYS A 359 7.52 -13.83 -23.92
C LYS A 359 6.89 -12.77 -23.03
N ASN A 360 5.72 -13.09 -22.47
CA ASN A 360 4.99 -12.25 -21.53
C ASN A 360 5.60 -12.28 -20.12
N PRO A 361 6.06 -11.13 -19.61
CA PRO A 361 6.75 -11.00 -18.32
C PRO A 361 5.78 -10.72 -17.17
N SER A 362 4.53 -10.38 -17.45
CA SER A 362 3.56 -9.92 -16.47
C SER A 362 3.41 -10.94 -15.32
N HIS A 363 2.95 -10.51 -14.17
CA HIS A 363 2.37 -11.36 -13.13
C HIS A 363 0.92 -11.73 -13.43
N PHE A 364 0.07 -10.75 -13.72
CA PHE A 364 -1.36 -10.94 -13.94
C PHE A 364 -1.64 -11.60 -15.28
N ARG A 365 -2.62 -12.51 -15.31
CA ARG A 365 -3.01 -13.31 -16.47
C ARG A 365 -4.52 -13.27 -16.65
N GLY A 366 -4.98 -13.41 -17.89
CA GLY A 366 -6.39 -13.46 -18.20
C GLY A 366 -6.66 -12.96 -19.62
N GLU A 367 -7.42 -11.87 -19.71
CA GLU A 367 -7.74 -11.22 -20.99
C GLU A 367 -6.48 -10.73 -21.72
N ARG A 368 -6.51 -10.74 -23.05
CA ARG A 368 -5.33 -10.42 -23.87
C ARG A 368 -4.95 -8.94 -23.85
N ASN A 369 -5.91 -8.07 -23.60
CA ASN A 369 -5.79 -6.62 -23.55
C ASN A 369 -5.51 -6.07 -22.13
N LEU A 370 -5.04 -6.92 -21.21
CA LEU A 370 -4.43 -6.45 -19.96
C LEU A 370 -3.16 -5.65 -20.28
N PRO A 371 -2.83 -4.60 -19.51
CA PRO A 371 -1.54 -3.94 -19.64
C PRO A 371 -0.39 -4.91 -19.34
N VAL A 372 0.74 -4.72 -20.02
CA VAL A 372 1.98 -5.40 -19.66
C VAL A 372 2.57 -4.78 -18.39
N GLU A 373 3.04 -5.62 -17.48
CA GLU A 373 3.75 -5.22 -16.27
C GLU A 373 4.94 -6.14 -15.99
N LYS A 374 5.70 -5.89 -14.92
CA LYS A 374 7.01 -6.52 -14.65
C LYS A 374 8.03 -6.32 -15.76
N VAL A 375 7.93 -5.17 -16.40
CA VAL A 375 8.87 -4.66 -17.39
C VAL A 375 9.72 -3.57 -16.76
N SER A 376 11.02 -3.63 -17.00
CA SER A 376 11.97 -2.60 -16.60
C SER A 376 12.02 -1.49 -17.65
N TRP A 377 12.59 -0.35 -17.28
CA TRP A 377 12.78 0.77 -18.20
C TRP A 377 13.59 0.34 -19.44
N PHE A 378 14.59 -0.52 -19.25
CA PHE A 378 15.40 -1.07 -20.34
C PHE A 378 14.58 -1.94 -21.30
N ASP A 379 13.68 -2.78 -20.79
CA ASP A 379 12.86 -3.62 -21.68
C ASP A 379 11.84 -2.77 -22.45
N SER A 380 11.31 -1.71 -21.84
CA SER A 380 10.41 -0.77 -22.52
C SER A 380 11.11 -0.04 -23.66
N VAL A 381 12.38 0.35 -23.47
CA VAL A 381 13.23 0.92 -24.52
C VAL A 381 13.51 -0.09 -25.63
N GLU A 382 13.82 -1.34 -25.27
CA GLU A 382 14.02 -2.42 -26.24
C GLU A 382 12.75 -2.71 -27.06
N PHE A 383 11.60 -2.77 -26.39
CA PHE A 383 10.29 -2.93 -27.01
C PHE A 383 10.05 -1.84 -28.06
N CYS A 384 10.25 -0.57 -27.71
CA CYS A 384 10.08 0.55 -28.62
C CYS A 384 10.94 0.42 -29.88
N ASN A 385 12.22 0.05 -29.74
CA ASN A 385 13.10 -0.16 -30.88
C ASN A 385 12.68 -1.37 -31.74
N LYS A 386 12.33 -2.50 -31.12
CA LYS A 386 11.88 -3.70 -31.86
C LYS A 386 10.57 -3.47 -32.58
N LEU A 387 9.64 -2.75 -31.97
CA LEU A 387 8.38 -2.36 -32.62
C LEU A 387 8.66 -1.43 -33.81
N SER A 388 9.57 -0.47 -33.66
CA SER A 388 10.01 0.41 -34.75
C SER A 388 10.59 -0.38 -35.92
N GLU A 389 11.50 -1.31 -35.65
CA GLU A 389 12.11 -2.17 -36.69
C GLU A 389 11.06 -3.06 -37.38
N LYS A 390 10.14 -3.66 -36.61
CA LYS A 390 9.03 -4.48 -37.15
C LYS A 390 8.12 -3.68 -38.09
N GLU A 391 7.97 -2.38 -37.86
CA GLU A 391 7.13 -1.50 -38.67
C GLU A 391 7.93 -0.67 -39.70
N GLY A 392 9.22 -0.95 -39.87
CA GLY A 392 10.08 -0.26 -40.85
C GLY A 392 10.42 1.18 -40.49
N LEU A 393 10.26 1.58 -39.22
CA LEU A 393 10.60 2.89 -38.69
C LEU A 393 12.03 2.95 -38.16
N GLN A 394 12.59 4.15 -38.03
CA GLN A 394 13.91 4.36 -37.45
C GLN A 394 13.91 4.08 -35.95
N LYS A 395 14.92 3.37 -35.46
CA LYS A 395 15.14 3.23 -34.02
C LYS A 395 15.36 4.59 -33.37
N VAL A 396 14.67 4.80 -32.25
CA VAL A 396 14.83 6.02 -31.46
C VAL A 396 16.01 5.89 -30.49
N TYR A 397 16.29 4.69 -29.98
CA TYR A 397 17.32 4.50 -28.97
C TYR A 397 18.60 3.84 -29.53
N SER A 398 19.76 4.30 -29.06
CA SER A 398 21.06 3.71 -29.38
C SER A 398 22.01 3.77 -28.18
N GLY A 399 23.05 2.93 -28.16
CA GLY A 399 24.05 2.87 -27.10
C GLY A 399 24.05 1.55 -26.33
N SER A 400 24.80 1.52 -25.24
CA SER A 400 24.95 0.40 -24.31
C SER A 400 24.06 0.59 -23.08
N TRP A 401 23.87 -0.46 -22.29
CA TRP A 401 22.95 -0.46 -21.14
C TRP A 401 23.26 0.60 -20.08
N ASP A 402 24.51 1.04 -19.98
CA ASP A 402 24.98 2.11 -19.09
C ASP A 402 24.88 3.52 -19.70
N ASN A 403 24.67 3.63 -21.02
CA ASN A 403 24.62 4.90 -21.73
C ASN A 403 23.69 4.83 -22.97
N ILE A 404 22.39 4.74 -22.73
CA ILE A 404 21.37 4.78 -23.78
C ILE A 404 21.04 6.24 -24.12
N THR A 405 21.09 6.56 -25.40
CA THR A 405 20.77 7.87 -25.97
C THR A 405 19.50 7.80 -26.81
N MET A 406 18.77 8.92 -26.90
CA MET A 406 17.51 9.06 -27.64
C MET A 406 17.69 10.04 -28.81
N ASN A 407 17.36 9.58 -30.02
CA ASN A 407 17.30 10.42 -31.21
C ASN A 407 15.87 10.93 -31.44
N MET A 408 15.59 12.16 -31.03
CA MET A 408 14.25 12.76 -31.16
C MET A 408 13.83 13.06 -32.61
N ASN A 409 14.76 12.99 -33.57
CA ASN A 409 14.47 13.17 -35.00
C ASN A 409 14.06 11.87 -35.69
N ALA A 410 14.18 10.72 -35.02
CA ALA A 410 13.71 9.44 -35.55
C ALA A 410 12.18 9.37 -35.49
N ASP A 411 11.59 8.71 -36.48
CA ASP A 411 10.14 8.53 -36.61
C ASP A 411 9.60 7.29 -35.87
N GLY A 412 10.46 6.53 -35.19
CA GLY A 412 10.07 5.34 -34.43
C GLY A 412 9.40 5.61 -33.10
N TYR A 413 9.08 4.53 -32.40
CA TYR A 413 8.47 4.52 -31.09
C TYR A 413 9.47 4.80 -29.98
N ARG A 414 8.97 5.45 -28.93
CA ARG A 414 9.70 5.78 -27.72
C ARG A 414 8.79 5.80 -26.50
N LEU A 415 9.38 5.82 -25.31
CA LEU A 415 8.69 6.28 -24.11
C LEU A 415 8.36 7.78 -24.26
N PRO A 416 7.22 8.24 -23.73
CA PRO A 416 6.98 9.67 -23.59
C PRO A 416 8.02 10.28 -22.62
N THR A 417 8.36 11.54 -22.84
CA THR A 417 8.98 12.33 -21.78
C THR A 417 7.98 12.52 -20.64
N GLU A 418 8.48 12.76 -19.44
CA GLU A 418 7.65 13.05 -18.27
C GLU A 418 6.70 14.24 -18.53
N ALA A 419 7.20 15.27 -19.22
CA ALA A 419 6.40 16.44 -19.53
C ALA A 419 5.29 16.13 -20.55
N GLU A 420 5.60 15.38 -21.62
CA GLU A 420 4.60 14.93 -22.59
C GLU A 420 3.52 14.08 -21.93
N TRP A 421 3.93 13.14 -21.08
CA TRP A 421 3.00 12.29 -20.35
C TRP A 421 2.07 13.13 -19.47
N GLU A 422 2.61 14.05 -18.66
CA GLU A 422 1.80 14.87 -17.76
C GLU A 422 0.87 15.81 -18.53
N TYR A 423 1.33 16.40 -19.64
CA TYR A 423 0.52 17.25 -20.48
C TYR A 423 -0.65 16.49 -21.11
N ALA A 424 -0.39 15.31 -21.67
CA ALA A 424 -1.42 14.43 -22.21
C ALA A 424 -2.41 13.98 -21.12
N ALA A 425 -1.92 13.61 -19.93
CA ALA A 425 -2.74 13.19 -18.79
C ALA A 425 -3.69 14.30 -18.30
N ARG A 426 -3.29 15.57 -18.43
CA ARG A 426 -4.13 16.72 -18.06
C ARG A 426 -5.20 17.06 -19.09
N GLY A 427 -5.21 16.39 -20.25
CA GLY A 427 -6.10 16.71 -21.37
C GLY A 427 -5.50 17.70 -22.39
N GLY A 428 -4.20 17.99 -22.29
CA GLY A 428 -3.49 18.87 -23.23
C GLY A 428 -4.12 20.26 -23.33
N SER A 429 -4.30 20.74 -24.57
CA SER A 429 -4.97 22.02 -24.85
C SER A 429 -6.46 22.01 -24.54
N LEU A 430 -7.06 20.83 -24.35
CA LEU A 430 -8.48 20.64 -24.00
C LEU A 430 -8.69 20.43 -22.49
N SER A 431 -7.64 20.63 -21.68
CA SER A 431 -7.70 20.41 -20.23
C SER A 431 -8.85 21.18 -19.57
N LYS A 432 -9.67 20.47 -18.79
CA LYS A 432 -10.70 21.08 -17.94
C LYS A 432 -10.24 21.29 -16.49
N GLY A 433 -8.97 21.01 -16.21
CA GLY A 433 -8.37 21.20 -14.89
C GLY A 433 -8.85 20.19 -13.84
N TYR A 434 -9.26 18.99 -14.28
CA TYR A 434 -9.69 17.93 -13.38
C TYR A 434 -8.56 17.41 -12.49
N GLU A 435 -8.95 16.87 -11.32
CA GLU A 435 -8.04 16.28 -10.35
C GLU A 435 -7.37 15.00 -10.88
N TYR A 436 -8.14 14.17 -11.58
CA TYR A 436 -7.69 12.96 -12.27
C TYR A 436 -7.82 13.15 -13.78
N SER A 437 -7.19 12.29 -14.56
CA SER A 437 -7.26 12.37 -16.02
C SER A 437 -8.68 12.10 -16.50
N GLY A 438 -9.40 13.17 -16.89
CA GLY A 438 -10.77 13.12 -17.42
C GLY A 438 -11.91 13.38 -16.42
N SER A 439 -11.70 13.31 -15.11
CA SER A 439 -12.76 13.54 -14.11
C SER A 439 -12.20 13.95 -12.75
N ASN A 440 -13.04 14.59 -11.91
CA ASN A 440 -12.76 14.79 -10.48
C ASN A 440 -13.11 13.55 -9.64
N ASN A 441 -13.70 12.53 -10.23
CA ASN A 441 -14.07 11.29 -9.57
C ASN A 441 -13.16 10.14 -10.01
N SER A 442 -12.24 9.73 -9.12
CA SER A 442 -11.31 8.62 -9.39
C SER A 442 -12.02 7.32 -9.80
N TRP A 443 -13.24 7.05 -9.32
CA TRP A 443 -13.95 5.81 -9.68
C TRP A 443 -14.27 5.70 -11.18
N GLU A 444 -14.52 6.83 -11.83
CA GLU A 444 -14.92 6.92 -13.24
C GLU A 444 -13.76 6.69 -14.21
N VAL A 445 -12.55 7.09 -13.81
CA VAL A 445 -11.38 7.18 -14.72
C VAL A 445 -10.23 6.25 -14.35
N ALA A 446 -10.26 5.63 -13.17
CA ALA A 446 -9.14 4.85 -12.65
C ALA A 446 -9.52 3.42 -12.25
N TRP A 447 -8.59 2.50 -12.53
CA TRP A 447 -8.44 1.25 -11.79
C TRP A 447 -7.38 1.46 -10.71
N TYR A 448 -7.79 1.40 -9.45
CA TYR A 448 -6.95 1.74 -8.29
C TYR A 448 -7.39 0.92 -7.07
N TYR A 449 -6.69 1.05 -5.94
CA TYR A 449 -6.82 0.15 -4.79
C TYR A 449 -8.27 -0.19 -4.40
N VAL A 450 -9.17 0.80 -4.48
CA VAL A 450 -10.57 0.66 -4.07
C VAL A 450 -11.41 -0.19 -5.04
N ASN A 451 -11.15 -0.12 -6.35
CA ASN A 451 -12.02 -0.73 -7.36
C ASN A 451 -11.32 -1.74 -8.28
N SER A 452 -10.00 -1.92 -8.14
CA SER A 452 -9.21 -2.83 -8.97
C SER A 452 -9.31 -4.29 -8.55
N ASN A 453 -9.83 -4.59 -7.36
CA ASN A 453 -9.82 -5.94 -6.79
C ASN A 453 -8.41 -6.56 -6.72
N ASN A 454 -7.37 -5.74 -6.50
CA ASN A 454 -5.96 -6.14 -6.46
C ASN A 454 -5.46 -6.78 -7.76
N ASN A 455 -5.91 -6.28 -8.91
CA ASN A 455 -5.52 -6.80 -10.21
C ASN A 455 -5.43 -5.67 -11.24
N THR A 456 -4.61 -5.86 -12.28
CA THR A 456 -4.72 -5.10 -13.52
C THR A 456 -6.05 -5.42 -14.21
N HIS A 457 -6.58 -4.44 -14.95
CA HIS A 457 -7.80 -4.60 -15.74
C HIS A 457 -7.52 -4.35 -17.22
N PRO A 458 -8.36 -4.88 -18.12
CA PRO A 458 -8.26 -4.57 -19.53
C PRO A 458 -8.20 -3.07 -19.78
N VAL A 459 -7.28 -2.64 -20.65
CA VAL A 459 -7.12 -1.23 -20.99
C VAL A 459 -8.42 -0.68 -21.60
N GLY A 460 -8.73 0.57 -21.28
CA GLY A 460 -9.86 1.28 -21.88
C GLY A 460 -11.24 1.00 -21.27
N GLN A 461 -11.33 0.33 -20.12
CA GLN A 461 -12.62 0.07 -19.47
C GLN A 461 -13.18 1.23 -18.63
N LYS A 462 -12.37 2.22 -18.32
CA LYS A 462 -12.76 3.45 -17.61
C LYS A 462 -12.98 4.61 -18.56
N GLN A 463 -13.50 5.73 -18.08
CA GLN A 463 -13.69 6.92 -18.91
C GLN A 463 -12.34 7.49 -19.37
N PRO A 464 -12.22 7.93 -20.63
CA PRO A 464 -11.02 8.59 -21.12
C PRO A 464 -10.97 10.06 -20.64
N ASN A 465 -9.79 10.66 -20.82
CA ASN A 465 -9.64 12.10 -20.68
C ASN A 465 -10.14 12.87 -21.91
N GLU A 466 -9.99 14.20 -21.88
CA GLU A 466 -10.48 15.12 -22.91
C GLU A 466 -9.87 14.89 -24.30
N LEU A 467 -8.75 14.18 -24.39
CA LEU A 467 -8.10 13.79 -25.64
C LEU A 467 -8.49 12.38 -26.12
N GLY A 468 -9.36 11.68 -25.38
CA GLY A 468 -9.73 10.30 -25.67
C GLY A 468 -8.69 9.26 -25.25
N ILE A 469 -7.74 9.63 -24.37
CA ILE A 469 -6.68 8.75 -23.86
C ILE A 469 -7.16 8.10 -22.56
N TYR A 470 -6.92 6.79 -22.43
CA TYR A 470 -7.40 5.97 -21.32
C TYR A 470 -6.30 5.64 -20.32
N ASP A 471 -6.72 5.26 -19.12
CA ASP A 471 -5.88 4.69 -18.05
C ASP A 471 -4.71 5.60 -17.62
N MET A 472 -4.84 6.92 -17.82
CA MET A 472 -3.83 7.91 -17.40
C MET A 472 -3.86 8.19 -15.89
N SER A 473 -4.80 7.59 -15.15
CA SER A 473 -4.96 7.73 -13.69
C SER A 473 -5.09 6.38 -12.99
N GLY A 474 -4.38 5.34 -13.42
CA GLY A 474 -4.32 4.06 -12.71
C GLY A 474 -4.03 2.88 -13.63
N ASN A 475 -4.53 1.71 -13.25
CA ASN A 475 -4.23 0.41 -13.83
C ASN A 475 -2.77 0.00 -13.59
N VAL A 476 -1.80 0.61 -14.27
CA VAL A 476 -0.37 0.45 -13.96
C VAL A 476 0.35 1.79 -14.00
N TRP A 477 1.39 1.94 -13.18
CA TRP A 477 2.36 3.00 -13.36
C TRP A 477 3.01 2.88 -14.73
N GLU A 478 3.48 4.00 -15.26
CA GLU A 478 4.06 4.04 -16.59
C GLU A 478 5.45 4.65 -16.59
N TRP A 479 6.42 3.89 -17.11
CA TRP A 479 7.76 4.40 -17.36
C TRP A 479 7.73 5.61 -18.30
N CYS A 480 8.46 6.65 -17.93
CA CYS A 480 8.80 7.78 -18.79
C CYS A 480 10.31 7.73 -19.14
N TRP A 481 10.70 8.45 -20.19
CA TRP A 481 12.11 8.56 -20.59
C TRP A 481 13.00 9.14 -19.48
N ASP A 482 12.52 10.17 -18.79
CA ASP A 482 13.31 11.06 -17.93
C ASP A 482 13.94 10.35 -16.71
N TRP A 483 15.11 10.86 -16.31
CA TRP A 483 15.65 10.61 -14.97
C TRP A 483 14.79 11.34 -13.93
N TYR A 484 14.58 10.70 -12.77
CA TYR A 484 13.86 11.28 -11.66
C TYR A 484 14.74 12.33 -10.96
N GLY A 485 14.22 13.53 -10.79
CA GLY A 485 14.90 14.63 -10.13
C GLY A 485 14.04 15.87 -10.00
N ASN A 486 14.53 16.86 -9.26
CA ASN A 486 13.80 18.11 -9.01
C ASN A 486 13.55 18.88 -10.31
N TYR A 487 12.41 19.58 -10.42
CA TYR A 487 12.19 20.47 -11.55
C TYR A 487 13.11 21.69 -11.50
N SER A 488 13.51 22.17 -12.67
CA SER A 488 14.09 23.52 -12.77
C SER A 488 13.03 24.57 -12.46
N SER A 489 13.44 25.71 -11.90
CA SER A 489 12.58 26.89 -11.81
C SER A 489 12.44 27.61 -13.15
N ASP A 490 13.31 27.31 -14.12
CA ASP A 490 13.32 27.98 -15.41
C ASP A 490 12.24 27.42 -16.34
N SER A 491 11.71 28.29 -17.17
CA SER A 491 10.84 27.90 -18.28
C SER A 491 11.60 27.01 -19.25
N GLN A 492 11.00 25.88 -19.67
CA GLN A 492 11.64 24.93 -20.58
C GLN A 492 10.76 24.60 -21.78
N ASN A 493 11.41 24.44 -22.94
CA ASN A 493 10.81 23.90 -24.16
C ASN A 493 11.21 22.42 -24.29
N ASN A 494 10.24 21.52 -24.44
CA ASN A 494 10.44 20.06 -24.57
C ASN A 494 11.45 19.48 -23.55
N PRO A 495 11.25 19.69 -22.23
CA PRO A 495 12.20 19.22 -21.23
C PRO A 495 12.27 17.69 -21.22
N ALA A 496 13.50 17.16 -21.26
CA ALA A 496 13.80 15.72 -21.17
C ALA A 496 14.31 15.29 -19.78
N GLY A 497 14.12 16.16 -18.78
CA GLY A 497 14.54 15.93 -17.40
C GLY A 497 16.06 16.11 -17.19
N PRO A 498 16.58 15.72 -16.02
CA PRO A 498 18.01 15.67 -15.72
C PRO A 498 18.77 14.79 -16.72
N VAL A 499 20.03 15.14 -17.03
CA VAL A 499 20.88 14.38 -17.96
C VAL A 499 21.36 13.03 -17.39
N SER A 500 21.32 12.86 -16.06
CA SER A 500 21.70 11.62 -15.35
C SER A 500 20.92 11.50 -14.03
N GLY A 501 20.83 10.30 -13.48
CA GLY A 501 20.15 10.02 -12.21
C GLY A 501 20.30 8.57 -11.76
N SER A 502 19.76 8.25 -10.59
CA SER A 502 19.67 6.87 -10.06
C SER A 502 18.38 6.17 -10.47
N ASP A 503 17.28 6.92 -10.54
CA ASP A 503 15.92 6.43 -10.75
C ASP A 503 15.32 7.04 -12.02
N ARG A 504 14.48 6.28 -12.74
CA ARG A 504 13.66 6.79 -13.85
C ARG A 504 12.28 7.17 -13.33
N VAL A 505 11.60 8.02 -14.08
CA VAL A 505 10.27 8.53 -13.72
C VAL A 505 9.17 7.51 -14.04
N ASN A 506 8.24 7.36 -13.10
CA ASN A 506 6.98 6.66 -13.27
C ASN A 506 5.81 7.65 -13.11
N ARG A 507 4.78 7.53 -13.95
CA ARG A 507 3.56 8.36 -13.91
C ARG A 507 2.26 7.53 -13.92
N GLY A 508 1.15 8.13 -13.49
CA GLY A 508 -0.21 7.56 -13.65
C GLY A 508 -0.84 6.89 -12.44
N GLY A 509 -0.06 6.41 -11.47
CA GLY A 509 -0.61 5.55 -10.42
C GLY A 509 -0.91 4.14 -10.94
N SER A 510 -1.42 3.25 -10.10
CA SER A 510 -1.70 1.86 -10.47
C SER A 510 -2.89 1.28 -9.72
N TRP A 511 -3.28 0.05 -10.09
CA TRP A 511 -4.29 -0.76 -9.41
C TRP A 511 -4.06 -0.89 -7.89
N PHE A 512 -2.82 -0.71 -7.42
CA PHE A 512 -2.42 -0.82 -6.02
C PHE A 512 -2.49 0.51 -5.25
N ASN A 513 -2.57 1.65 -5.95
CA ASN A 513 -2.46 2.95 -5.32
C ASN A 513 -3.81 3.49 -4.84
N ASP A 514 -3.77 4.29 -3.78
CA ASP A 514 -4.93 5.10 -3.36
C ASP A 514 -5.18 6.27 -4.32
N ALA A 515 -6.38 6.83 -4.27
CA ALA A 515 -6.79 7.97 -5.11
C ALA A 515 -5.80 9.14 -5.05
N GLY A 516 -5.17 9.38 -3.90
CA GLY A 516 -4.21 10.46 -3.72
C GLY A 516 -2.91 10.35 -4.53
N ASN A 517 -2.67 9.21 -5.19
CA ASN A 517 -1.48 8.97 -6.04
C ASN A 517 -1.83 8.78 -7.52
N LEU A 518 -3.07 9.07 -7.93
CA LEU A 518 -3.56 8.89 -9.30
C LEU A 518 -3.55 10.19 -10.11
N ARG A 519 -3.10 11.30 -9.52
CA ARG A 519 -3.20 12.61 -10.16
C ARG A 519 -2.14 12.73 -11.25
N PRO A 520 -2.40 13.44 -12.36
CA PRO A 520 -1.40 13.71 -13.38
C PRO A 520 -0.10 14.34 -12.84
N ALA A 521 -0.19 15.08 -11.74
CA ALA A 521 0.96 15.72 -11.09
C ALA A 521 1.83 14.76 -10.28
N ASP A 522 1.29 13.61 -9.87
CA ASP A 522 2.02 12.67 -9.04
C ASP A 522 3.08 11.94 -9.86
N ARG A 523 4.24 11.73 -9.24
CA ARG A 523 5.39 11.09 -9.86
C ARG A 523 6.08 10.20 -8.83
N TYR A 524 6.67 9.12 -9.32
CA TYR A 524 7.49 8.24 -8.52
C TYR A 524 8.82 7.98 -9.23
N GLY A 525 9.87 7.67 -8.46
CA GLY A 525 11.17 7.29 -8.98
C GLY A 525 11.38 5.79 -8.77
N SER A 526 11.85 5.07 -9.78
CA SER A 526 12.25 3.67 -9.63
C SER A 526 13.54 3.37 -10.36
N TYR A 527 14.36 2.49 -9.80
CA TYR A 527 15.59 2.04 -10.45
C TYR A 527 15.28 1.51 -11.86
N PRO A 528 16.09 1.83 -12.89
CA PRO A 528 15.82 1.44 -14.27
C PRO A 528 15.64 -0.07 -14.49
N VAL A 529 16.21 -0.89 -13.62
CA VAL A 529 16.15 -2.37 -13.65
C VAL A 529 14.92 -2.95 -12.95
N SER A 530 14.17 -2.14 -12.20
CA SER A 530 13.03 -2.59 -11.41
C SER A 530 11.93 -3.17 -12.29
N ARG A 531 11.30 -4.23 -11.81
CA ARG A 531 10.17 -4.90 -12.45
C ARG A 531 9.09 -5.13 -11.41
N HIS A 532 8.03 -4.33 -11.45
CA HIS A 532 6.91 -4.43 -10.51
C HIS A 532 5.64 -4.83 -11.26
N ASP A 533 4.76 -5.57 -10.59
CA ASP A 533 3.47 -6.03 -11.12
C ASP A 533 2.40 -4.93 -11.25
N ASN A 534 2.77 -3.72 -10.84
CA ASN A 534 1.99 -2.52 -11.01
C ASN A 534 2.69 -1.49 -11.90
N LEU A 535 3.71 -1.89 -12.65
CA LEU A 535 4.54 -1.00 -13.46
C LEU A 535 4.68 -1.52 -14.90
N GLY A 536 4.09 -0.77 -15.82
CA GLY A 536 4.11 -0.95 -17.26
C GLY A 536 4.57 0.33 -17.96
N PHE A 537 4.05 0.58 -19.15
CA PHE A 537 4.34 1.79 -19.93
C PHE A 537 3.35 1.98 -21.08
N ARG A 538 3.40 3.15 -21.71
CA ARG A 538 2.82 3.41 -23.02
C ARG A 538 3.86 3.99 -23.97
N ILE A 539 3.57 3.95 -25.26
CA ILE A 539 4.47 4.44 -26.32
C ILE A 539 4.03 5.81 -26.85
N ALA A 540 5.01 6.56 -27.35
CA ALA A 540 4.89 7.86 -27.97
C ALA A 540 5.74 7.91 -29.25
N ARG A 541 5.49 8.92 -30.10
CA ARG A 541 6.30 9.23 -31.29
C ARG A 541 6.42 10.75 -31.47
N THR A 542 7.55 11.18 -32.03
CA THR A 542 7.70 12.55 -32.54
C THR A 542 6.76 12.75 -33.73
N LYS A 543 6.17 13.94 -33.86
CA LYS A 543 5.26 14.30 -34.97
C LYS A 543 5.98 14.51 -36.29
#